data_AF-A0A4S9N1N6-F1
#
_entry.id   AF-A0A4S9N1N6-F1
#
_cell.length_a   1.000
_cell.length_b   1.000
_cell.length_c   1.000
_cell.angle_alpha   90.00
_cell.angle_beta   90.00
_cell.angle_gamma   90.00
#
_symmetry.space_group_name_H-M   'P 1'
#
loop_
_entity.id
_entity.type
_entity.pdbx_description
1 polymer ?
#
loop_
_entity_poly.entity_id
_entity_poly.type
_entity_poly.pdbx_seq_one_letter_code
_entity_poly.pdbx_strand_id
1 'polypeptide(L)'
;MHFRTIFSVFALAAIALASLNTSREYQLHTQLKPGQGSKKRFDNLWLVASHTGAGLNDAVLYTNQSSGIKGFMNATNITQPNGQPYFNQLFDLGGSFPWGLIIADVNFYSAWEPVRINAGDGQPSFFFNSSGLQWTENPSVPADQNAFGGWLVCDWWHGVPQLFAKWSYYHYENPSSCADVNLLPIYI
;
A
#
# COMPACT_ATOMS: atom_id res chain seq x y z
N MET A 1 17.19 -61.54 19.43
CA MET A 1 17.87 -60.24 19.60
C MET A 1 17.18 -59.23 18.69
N HIS A 2 16.36 -58.33 19.25
CA HIS A 2 15.63 -57.31 18.49
C HIS A 2 16.50 -56.04 18.36
N PHE A 3 16.88 -55.67 17.14
CA PHE A 3 17.50 -54.39 16.85
C PHE A 3 16.41 -53.31 16.74
N ARG A 4 16.44 -52.32 17.64
CA ARG A 4 15.65 -51.10 17.54
C ARG A 4 16.51 -50.01 16.89
N THR A 5 16.23 -49.70 15.63
CA THR A 5 16.85 -48.56 14.93
C THR A 5 16.09 -47.30 15.31
N ILE A 6 16.77 -46.39 16.00
CA ILE A 6 16.24 -45.08 16.41
C ILE A 6 16.31 -44.15 15.19
N PHE A 7 15.17 -43.67 14.71
CA PHE A 7 15.10 -42.58 13.73
C PHE A 7 15.32 -41.25 14.46
N SER A 8 16.50 -40.66 14.30
CA SER A 8 16.76 -39.28 14.73
C SER A 8 16.17 -38.32 13.69
N VAL A 9 15.08 -37.64 14.06
CA VAL A 9 14.51 -36.55 13.27
C VAL A 9 15.35 -35.30 13.52
N PHE A 10 16.12 -34.87 12.52
CA PHE A 10 16.72 -33.53 12.52
C PHE A 10 15.60 -32.51 12.28
N ALA A 11 15.18 -31.82 13.33
CA ALA A 11 14.37 -30.63 13.20
C ALA A 11 15.25 -29.51 12.62
N LEU A 12 15.07 -29.20 11.33
CA LEU A 12 15.58 -27.96 10.74
C LEU A 12 14.77 -26.82 11.35
N ALA A 13 15.34 -26.12 12.34
CA ALA A 13 14.81 -24.84 12.76
C ALA A 13 15.08 -23.84 11.65
N ALA A 14 14.07 -23.55 10.82
CA ALA A 14 14.10 -22.42 9.91
C ALA A 14 14.17 -21.15 10.76
N ILE A 15 15.34 -20.51 10.79
CA ILE A 15 15.49 -19.17 11.36
C ILE A 15 14.83 -18.24 10.34
N ALA A 16 13.56 -17.94 10.54
CA ALA A 16 12.93 -16.83 9.84
C ALA A 16 13.68 -15.56 10.28
N LEU A 17 14.58 -15.08 9.43
CA LEU A 17 15.13 -13.73 9.56
C LEU A 17 14.00 -12.77 9.20
N ALA A 18 13.15 -12.50 10.19
CA ALA A 18 12.16 -11.45 10.14
C ALA A 18 12.90 -10.11 10.20
N SER A 19 13.49 -9.70 9.07
CA SER A 19 13.83 -8.30 8.83
C SER A 19 12.53 -7.55 8.58
N LEU A 20 11.70 -7.41 9.62
CA LEU A 20 10.41 -6.72 9.54
C LEU A 20 10.58 -5.23 9.24
N ASN A 21 11.81 -4.68 9.27
CA ASN A 21 12.00 -3.28 8.92
C ASN A 21 13.39 -3.00 8.34
N THR A 22 13.47 -2.74 7.03
CA THR A 22 14.71 -2.35 6.34
C THR A 22 14.83 -0.84 6.13
N SER A 23 13.84 -0.04 6.53
CA SER A 23 13.82 1.42 6.31
C SER A 23 13.24 2.18 7.52
N ARG A 24 13.09 3.50 7.41
CA ARG A 24 12.50 4.29 8.48
C ARG A 24 10.98 4.11 8.49
N GLU A 25 10.39 3.90 9.66
CA GLU A 25 8.93 3.83 9.80
C GLU A 25 8.27 5.18 9.54
N TYR A 26 7.05 5.15 9.02
CA TYR A 26 6.21 6.33 8.80
C TYR A 26 4.73 5.95 8.88
N GLN A 27 3.87 6.94 9.02
CA GLN A 27 2.45 6.82 8.77
C GLN A 27 2.11 7.57 7.47
N LEU A 28 1.14 7.08 6.70
CA LEU A 28 0.68 7.73 5.48
C LEU A 28 -0.57 8.56 5.77
N HIS A 29 -0.59 9.79 5.27
CA HIS A 29 -1.78 10.64 5.32
C HIS A 29 -2.06 11.31 3.98
N THR A 30 -3.31 11.70 3.78
CA THR A 30 -3.74 12.41 2.59
C THR A 30 -3.36 13.87 2.66
N GLN A 31 -2.98 14.42 1.51
CA GLN A 31 -2.97 15.84 1.25
C GLN A 31 -3.85 16.09 0.03
N LEU A 32 -4.88 16.92 0.17
CA LEU A 32 -5.80 17.24 -0.92
C LEU A 32 -5.06 17.98 -2.04
N LYS A 33 -5.21 17.52 -3.29
CA LYS A 33 -4.61 18.20 -4.43
C LYS A 33 -5.27 19.58 -4.68
N PRO A 34 -4.52 20.58 -5.18
CA PRO A 34 -5.05 21.91 -5.49
C PRO A 34 -6.28 21.88 -6.42
N GLY A 35 -7.12 22.91 -6.35
CA GLY A 35 -8.31 23.03 -7.19
C GLY A 35 -9.57 22.35 -6.66
N GLN A 36 -9.49 21.64 -5.52
CA GLN A 36 -10.60 20.87 -4.94
C GLN A 36 -11.11 21.47 -3.61
N GLY A 37 -11.17 22.81 -3.47
CA GLY A 37 -11.42 23.48 -2.19
C GLY A 37 -12.72 23.09 -1.45
N SER A 38 -13.73 22.57 -2.16
CA SER A 38 -14.98 22.03 -1.57
C SER A 38 -14.83 20.62 -0.96
N LYS A 39 -13.66 19.99 -1.12
CA LYS A 39 -13.35 18.60 -0.74
C LYS A 39 -12.40 18.49 0.46
N LYS A 40 -12.24 19.56 1.26
CA LYS A 40 -11.34 19.61 2.43
C LYS A 40 -11.51 18.47 3.44
N ARG A 41 -12.68 17.82 3.47
CA ARG A 41 -12.92 16.63 4.31
C ARG A 41 -12.02 15.43 3.99
N PHE A 42 -11.41 15.40 2.80
CA PHE A 42 -10.46 14.36 2.38
C PHE A 42 -9.00 14.75 2.60
N ASP A 43 -8.74 15.92 3.17
CA ASP A 43 -7.41 16.37 3.54
C ASP A 43 -7.03 15.85 4.93
N ASN A 44 -5.75 15.55 5.15
CA ASN A 44 -5.20 15.12 6.45
C ASN A 44 -5.90 13.90 7.08
N LEU A 45 -6.27 12.92 6.26
CA LEU A 45 -6.78 11.62 6.71
C LEU A 45 -5.65 10.59 6.75
N TRP A 46 -5.65 9.74 7.76
CA TRP A 46 -4.61 8.75 8.05
C TRP A 46 -5.03 7.37 7.59
N LEU A 47 -4.11 6.69 6.90
CA LEU A 47 -4.35 5.36 6.35
C LEU A 47 -4.50 4.33 7.47
N VAL A 48 -5.52 3.49 7.37
CA VAL A 48 -5.84 2.42 8.31
C VAL A 48 -6.22 1.16 7.53
N ALA A 49 -5.85 -0.01 8.06
CA ALA A 49 -6.28 -1.30 7.54
C ALA A 49 -7.63 -1.69 8.17
N SER A 50 -8.70 -1.78 7.36
CA SER A 50 -10.01 -2.26 7.80
C SER A 50 -10.15 -3.75 7.49
N HIS A 51 -10.21 -4.60 8.52
CA HIS A 51 -10.27 -6.05 8.38
C HIS A 51 -11.56 -6.53 7.71
N THR A 52 -11.42 -7.18 6.56
CA THR A 52 -12.53 -7.73 5.76
C THR A 52 -12.57 -9.25 5.76
N GLY A 53 -11.50 -9.90 6.24
CA GLY A 53 -11.41 -11.35 6.35
C GLY A 53 -9.97 -11.80 6.66
N ALA A 54 -9.79 -13.10 6.83
CA ALA A 54 -8.48 -13.66 7.18
C ALA A 54 -7.40 -13.25 6.16
N GLY A 55 -6.44 -12.44 6.61
CA GLY A 55 -5.35 -11.93 5.77
C GLY A 55 -5.76 -10.83 4.79
N LEU A 56 -6.98 -10.29 4.90
CA LEU A 56 -7.54 -9.30 3.97
C LEU A 56 -7.94 -8.02 4.72
N ASN A 57 -7.52 -6.88 4.18
CA ASN A 57 -8.00 -5.58 4.63
C ASN A 57 -8.20 -4.63 3.45
N ASP A 58 -9.19 -3.75 3.57
CA ASP A 58 -9.32 -2.59 2.69
C ASP A 58 -8.59 -1.39 3.29
N ALA A 59 -8.00 -0.55 2.43
CA ALA A 59 -7.38 0.70 2.83
C ALA A 59 -8.45 1.78 3.09
N VAL A 60 -8.72 2.06 4.37
CA VAL A 60 -9.64 3.12 4.82
C VAL A 60 -8.86 4.28 5.42
N LEU A 61 -9.54 5.41 5.63
CA LEU A 61 -8.92 6.67 6.03
C LEU A 61 -9.72 7.32 7.16
N TYR A 62 -9.03 7.72 8.24
CA TYR A 62 -9.63 8.36 9.41
C TYR A 62 -8.95 9.69 9.75
N THR A 63 -9.65 10.58 10.43
CA THR A 63 -9.12 11.91 10.81
C THR A 63 -8.06 11.86 11.92
N ASN A 64 -7.97 10.76 12.66
CA ASN A 64 -7.08 10.65 13.82
C ASN A 64 -5.74 10.00 13.45
N GLN A 65 -4.65 10.73 13.67
CA GLN A 65 -3.28 10.22 13.46
C GLN A 65 -2.97 8.97 14.29
N SER A 66 -3.49 8.87 15.52
CA SER A 66 -3.20 7.73 16.37
C SER A 66 -3.79 6.41 15.83
N SER A 67 -4.75 6.49 14.90
CA SER A 67 -5.30 5.33 14.20
C SER A 67 -4.46 4.91 13.00
N GLY A 68 -3.60 5.80 12.49
CA GLY A 68 -2.77 5.55 11.33
C GLY A 68 -1.86 4.34 11.53
N ILE A 69 -1.87 3.41 10.57
CA ILE A 69 -1.00 2.23 10.63
C ILE A 69 0.44 2.61 10.32
N LYS A 70 1.40 1.90 10.93
CA LYS A 70 2.83 2.12 10.70
C LYS A 70 3.27 1.36 9.46
N GLY A 71 3.81 2.08 8.50
CA GLY A 71 4.36 1.57 7.27
C GLY A 71 5.88 1.63 7.25
N PHE A 72 6.47 0.81 6.38
CA PHE A 72 7.88 0.85 6.05
C PHE A 72 8.06 0.36 4.60
N MET A 73 9.18 0.74 4.00
CA MET A 73 9.57 0.26 2.67
C MET A 73 10.49 -0.94 2.78
N ASN A 74 10.23 -1.97 1.97
CA ASN A 74 11.13 -3.11 1.77
C ASN A 74 11.67 -3.10 0.33
N ALA A 75 12.99 -3.05 0.17
CA ALA A 75 13.61 -2.89 -1.15
C ALA A 75 13.40 -4.14 -2.02
N THR A 76 13.12 -3.93 -3.30
CA THR A 76 13.06 -5.00 -4.30
C THR A 76 14.33 -5.00 -5.14
N ASN A 77 14.51 -6.05 -5.96
CA ASN A 77 15.60 -6.13 -6.94
C ASN A 77 15.32 -5.34 -8.23
N ILE A 78 14.22 -4.58 -8.29
CA ILE A 78 13.83 -3.77 -9.45
C ILE A 78 14.29 -2.34 -9.19
N THR A 79 14.95 -1.71 -10.16
CA THR A 79 15.55 -0.39 -9.99
C THR A 79 14.83 0.66 -10.82
N GLN A 80 14.65 1.84 -10.24
CA GLN A 80 14.22 3.07 -10.92
C GLN A 80 15.31 3.57 -11.88
N PRO A 81 14.96 4.43 -12.86
CA PRO A 81 15.95 5.04 -13.77
C PRO A 81 17.06 5.84 -13.08
N ASN A 82 16.82 6.33 -11.86
CA ASN A 82 17.79 7.07 -11.04
C ASN A 82 18.72 6.16 -10.20
N GLY A 83 18.63 4.83 -10.37
CA GLY A 83 19.45 3.86 -9.63
C GLY A 83 18.93 3.49 -8.24
N GLN A 84 17.84 4.10 -7.75
CA GLN A 84 17.20 3.71 -6.49
C GLN A 84 16.30 2.48 -6.70
N PRO A 85 16.16 1.58 -5.71
CA PRO A 85 15.25 0.46 -5.84
C PRO A 85 13.79 0.94 -5.86
N TYR A 86 12.92 0.19 -6.51
CA TYR A 86 11.51 0.16 -6.15
C TYR A 86 11.33 -0.67 -4.89
N PHE A 87 10.23 -0.44 -4.20
CA PHE A 87 9.94 -1.06 -2.92
C PHE A 87 8.60 -1.79 -2.95
N ASN A 88 8.45 -2.73 -2.03
CA ASN A 88 7.14 -3.11 -1.51
C ASN A 88 6.78 -2.10 -0.41
N GLN A 89 5.55 -1.57 -0.47
CA GLN A 89 4.98 -0.79 0.61
C GLN A 89 4.37 -1.75 1.63
N LEU A 90 4.97 -1.86 2.81
CA LEU A 90 4.55 -2.78 3.86
C LEU A 90 4.07 -2.03 5.09
N PHE A 91 3.33 -2.72 5.95
CA PHE A 91 2.79 -2.24 7.21
C PHE A 91 2.96 -3.28 8.32
N ASP A 92 3.18 -2.77 9.54
CA ASP A 92 3.13 -3.56 10.76
C ASP A 92 1.75 -3.38 11.42
N LEU A 93 0.92 -4.42 11.34
CA LEU A 93 -0.38 -4.50 12.03
C LEU A 93 -0.29 -5.36 13.30
N GLY A 94 0.93 -5.65 13.77
CA GLY A 94 1.24 -6.66 14.78
C GLY A 94 1.31 -8.08 14.20
N GLY A 95 2.08 -8.94 14.86
CA GLY A 95 2.24 -10.35 14.51
C GLY A 95 3.60 -10.68 13.91
N SER A 96 3.65 -11.78 13.15
CA SER A 96 4.90 -12.38 12.65
C SER A 96 5.17 -12.17 11.16
N PHE A 97 4.26 -11.51 10.43
CA PHE A 97 4.38 -11.29 8.99
C PHE A 97 3.97 -9.86 8.62
N PRO A 98 4.53 -9.29 7.53
CA PRO A 98 4.18 -7.96 7.08
C PRO A 98 2.82 -7.96 6.37
N TRP A 99 2.26 -6.76 6.21
CA TRP A 99 1.04 -6.53 5.46
C TRP A 99 1.31 -5.58 4.31
N GLY A 100 1.18 -6.05 3.08
CA GLY A 100 1.56 -5.30 1.89
C GLY A 100 0.42 -4.54 1.24
N LEU A 101 0.73 -3.35 0.73
CA LEU A 101 -0.17 -2.55 -0.09
C LEU A 101 -0.35 -3.20 -1.46
N ILE A 102 -1.59 -3.30 -1.92
CA ILE A 102 -1.94 -3.88 -3.22
C ILE A 102 -2.97 -2.97 -3.89
N ILE A 103 -2.76 -2.69 -5.17
CA ILE A 103 -3.81 -2.12 -6.04
C ILE A 103 -4.56 -3.32 -6.60
N ALA A 104 -5.76 -3.57 -6.08
CA ALA A 104 -6.49 -4.77 -6.40
C ALA A 104 -7.28 -4.59 -7.70
N ASP A 105 -6.77 -5.15 -8.79
CA ASP A 105 -7.47 -5.24 -10.07
C ASP A 105 -8.74 -6.09 -9.91
N VAL A 106 -9.88 -5.42 -9.74
CA VAL A 106 -11.19 -6.07 -9.60
C VAL A 106 -12.01 -5.99 -10.89
N ASN A 107 -11.68 -5.06 -11.79
CA ASN A 107 -12.35 -4.91 -13.07
C ASN A 107 -11.51 -4.08 -14.06
N PHE A 108 -11.06 -4.73 -15.15
CA PHE A 108 -10.29 -4.12 -16.25
C PHE A 108 -10.91 -2.87 -16.91
N TYR A 109 -12.21 -2.62 -16.74
CA TYR A 109 -12.91 -1.44 -17.28
C TYR A 109 -13.23 -0.38 -16.21
N SER A 110 -12.74 -0.56 -14.99
CA SER A 110 -12.90 0.41 -13.93
C SER A 110 -12.01 1.62 -14.18
N ALA A 111 -12.47 2.80 -13.80
CA ALA A 111 -11.65 4.00 -13.91
C ALA A 111 -10.70 4.21 -12.71
N TRP A 112 -10.86 3.38 -11.68
CA TRP A 112 -10.02 3.34 -10.48
C TRP A 112 -10.19 2.00 -9.76
N GLU A 113 -9.10 1.49 -9.19
CA GLU A 113 -9.06 0.23 -8.45
C GLU A 113 -8.99 0.44 -6.94
N PRO A 114 -9.63 -0.42 -6.13
CA PRO A 114 -9.50 -0.39 -4.68
C PRO A 114 -8.08 -0.71 -4.24
N VAL A 115 -7.63 0.01 -3.21
CA VAL A 115 -6.36 -0.29 -2.55
C VAL A 115 -6.63 -1.17 -1.32
N ARG A 116 -5.82 -2.21 -1.18
CA ARG A 116 -5.90 -3.21 -0.10
C ARG A 116 -4.60 -3.31 0.66
N ILE A 117 -4.68 -3.84 1.87
CA ILE A 117 -3.55 -4.06 2.78
C ILE A 117 -3.64 -5.50 3.26
N ASN A 118 -3.01 -6.42 2.53
CA ASN A 118 -3.21 -7.86 2.75
C ASN A 118 -1.96 -8.50 3.35
N ALA A 119 -2.15 -9.66 3.99
CA ALA A 119 -1.03 -10.41 4.55
C ALA A 119 -0.01 -10.80 3.48
N GLY A 120 1.27 -10.63 3.78
CA GLY A 120 2.40 -10.92 2.90
C GLY A 120 3.03 -9.66 2.30
N ASP A 121 3.87 -9.88 1.29
CA ASP A 121 4.77 -8.85 0.76
C ASP A 121 4.08 -7.80 -0.16
N GLY A 122 2.79 -7.98 -0.43
CA GLY A 122 2.02 -7.05 -1.28
C GLY A 122 2.49 -7.01 -2.73
N GLN A 123 2.41 -5.82 -3.31
CA GLN A 123 2.82 -5.56 -4.69
C GLN A 123 4.14 -4.78 -4.71
N PRO A 124 5.04 -5.04 -5.68
CA PRO A 124 6.25 -4.24 -5.83
C PRO A 124 5.96 -2.91 -6.54
N SER A 125 7.04 -2.21 -6.88
CA SER A 125 7.00 -1.02 -7.74
C SER A 125 6.49 0.26 -7.07
N PHE A 126 6.55 0.33 -5.74
CA PHE A 126 6.32 1.56 -5.00
C PHE A 126 7.59 2.39 -4.85
N PHE A 127 7.44 3.71 -4.79
CA PHE A 127 8.54 4.65 -4.55
C PHE A 127 8.01 5.96 -3.97
N PHE A 128 8.89 6.80 -3.42
CA PHE A 128 8.53 8.15 -2.98
C PHE A 128 9.08 9.19 -3.95
N ASN A 129 8.29 10.23 -4.22
CA ASN A 129 8.75 11.47 -4.85
C ASN A 129 8.19 12.70 -4.10
N SER A 130 8.27 13.89 -4.70
CA SER A 130 7.78 15.13 -4.10
C SER A 130 6.27 15.16 -3.81
N SER A 131 5.49 14.26 -4.42
CA SER A 131 4.04 14.10 -4.21
C SER A 131 3.70 12.94 -3.25
N GLY A 132 4.69 12.37 -2.58
CA GLY A 132 4.52 11.25 -1.65
C GLY A 132 4.65 9.89 -2.29
N LEU A 133 3.96 8.89 -1.74
CA LEU A 133 3.98 7.50 -2.21
C LEU A 133 3.44 7.48 -3.63
N GLN A 134 4.15 6.81 -4.53
CA GLN A 134 3.75 6.57 -5.91
C GLN A 134 3.90 5.10 -6.23
N TRP A 135 3.24 4.68 -7.30
CA TRP A 135 3.34 3.35 -7.84
C TRP A 135 3.58 3.39 -9.34
N THR A 136 4.29 2.41 -9.86
CA THR A 136 4.44 2.18 -11.29
C THR A 136 3.92 0.80 -11.63
N GLU A 137 2.93 0.73 -12.53
CA GLU A 137 2.42 -0.55 -13.04
C GLU A 137 3.52 -1.33 -13.74
N ASN A 138 4.28 -0.64 -14.58
CA ASN A 138 5.36 -1.25 -15.34
C ASN A 138 6.67 -0.49 -15.09
N PRO A 139 7.56 -1.01 -14.22
CA PRO A 139 8.85 -0.37 -13.94
C PRO A 139 9.81 -0.39 -15.14
N SER A 140 9.50 -1.12 -16.20
CA SER A 140 10.33 -1.22 -17.42
C SER A 140 10.01 -0.15 -18.46
N VAL A 141 8.94 0.63 -18.29
CA VAL A 141 8.56 1.70 -19.23
C VAL A 141 8.80 3.08 -18.63
N PRO A 142 8.99 4.12 -19.46
CA PRO A 142 9.02 5.51 -19.01
C PRO A 142 7.80 5.91 -18.17
N ALA A 143 7.99 6.84 -17.23
CA ALA A 143 6.94 7.23 -16.28
C ALA A 143 5.70 7.84 -16.96
N ASP A 144 5.86 8.49 -18.11
CA ASP A 144 4.77 9.04 -18.94
C ASP A 144 3.96 7.97 -19.69
N GLN A 145 4.44 6.72 -19.71
CA GLN A 145 3.74 5.56 -20.28
C GLN A 145 3.10 4.69 -19.20
N ASN A 146 3.14 5.12 -17.94
CA ASN A 146 2.54 4.38 -16.85
C ASN A 146 1.02 4.59 -16.77
N ALA A 147 0.30 3.52 -16.45
CA ALA A 147 -1.14 3.59 -16.23
C ALA A 147 -1.51 4.27 -14.90
N PHE A 148 -0.62 4.37 -13.92
CA PHE A 148 -0.95 4.98 -12.62
C PHE A 148 -1.25 6.49 -12.76
N GLY A 149 -2.50 6.88 -12.53
CA GLY A 149 -2.98 8.27 -12.60
C GLY A 149 -2.95 9.01 -11.26
N GLY A 150 -2.57 8.35 -10.17
CA GLY A 150 -2.51 8.92 -8.83
C GLY A 150 -3.56 8.35 -7.87
N TRP A 151 -3.53 8.86 -6.64
CA TRP A 151 -4.43 8.42 -5.56
C TRP A 151 -5.75 9.18 -5.56
N LEU A 152 -6.80 8.44 -5.26
CA LEU A 152 -8.17 8.90 -5.12
C LEU A 152 -8.72 8.46 -3.78
N VAL A 153 -9.44 9.34 -3.10
CA VAL A 153 -10.17 9.00 -1.88
C VAL A 153 -11.64 9.19 -2.13
N CYS A 154 -12.45 8.19 -1.79
CA CYS A 154 -13.90 8.24 -1.95
C CYS A 154 -14.63 7.78 -0.69
N ASP A 155 -15.74 8.45 -0.35
CA ASP A 155 -16.76 7.87 0.53
C ASP A 155 -17.39 6.65 -0.19
N TRP A 156 -17.28 5.44 0.38
CA TRP A 156 -17.63 4.18 -0.30
C TRP A 156 -18.29 3.14 0.64
N TRP A 157 -18.14 1.85 0.35
CA TRP A 157 -18.86 0.73 0.99
C TRP A 157 -18.66 0.58 2.50
N HIS A 158 -17.52 1.01 3.06
CA HIS A 158 -17.30 0.96 4.51
C HIS A 158 -17.96 2.10 5.28
N GLY A 159 -18.66 3.03 4.61
CA GLY A 159 -19.25 4.21 5.25
C GLY A 159 -18.21 5.22 5.77
N VAL A 160 -16.95 5.03 5.41
CA VAL A 160 -15.80 5.91 5.68
C VAL A 160 -15.00 6.10 4.38
N PRO A 161 -14.14 7.15 4.29
CA PRO A 161 -13.31 7.34 3.11
C PRO A 161 -12.36 6.15 2.90
N GLN A 162 -12.26 5.71 1.64
CA GLN A 162 -11.43 4.61 1.18
C GLN A 162 -10.42 5.08 0.14
N LEU A 163 -9.25 4.45 0.11
CA LEU A 163 -8.18 4.74 -0.84
C LEU A 163 -8.34 3.90 -2.12
N PHE A 164 -8.16 4.55 -3.26
CA PHE A 164 -8.19 3.98 -4.60
C PHE A 164 -7.00 4.47 -5.43
N ALA A 165 -6.60 3.70 -6.43
CA ALA A 165 -5.64 4.09 -7.45
C ALA A 165 -6.37 4.38 -8.76
N LYS A 166 -6.14 5.54 -9.36
CA LYS A 166 -6.72 5.90 -10.66
C LYS A 166 -5.85 5.40 -11.80
N TRP A 167 -6.49 5.21 -12.95
CA TRP A 167 -5.76 5.05 -14.21
C TRP A 167 -5.64 6.38 -14.95
N SER A 168 -4.47 6.65 -15.54
CA SER A 168 -4.10 7.91 -16.19
C SER A 168 -4.87 8.17 -17.49
N TYR A 169 -5.33 7.12 -18.15
CA TYR A 169 -6.00 7.17 -19.45
C TYR A 169 -7.53 7.39 -19.38
N TYR A 170 -8.13 7.42 -18.19
CA TYR A 170 -9.52 7.82 -18.04
C TYR A 170 -9.63 9.31 -17.67
N HIS A 171 -10.35 10.07 -18.49
CA HIS A 171 -10.56 11.50 -18.31
C HIS A 171 -12.04 11.78 -18.01
N TYR A 172 -12.36 11.95 -16.73
CA TYR A 172 -13.71 12.25 -16.26
C TYR A 172 -13.61 13.06 -14.96
N GLU A 173 -14.69 13.78 -14.64
CA GLU A 173 -14.81 14.44 -13.35
C GLU A 173 -15.04 13.40 -12.26
N ASN A 174 -14.24 13.46 -11.19
CA ASN A 174 -14.41 12.55 -10.06
C ASN A 174 -15.84 12.66 -9.49
N PRO A 175 -16.42 11.55 -9.01
CA PRO A 175 -17.69 11.60 -8.28
C PRO A 175 -17.66 12.62 -7.14
N SER A 176 -18.83 13.16 -6.79
CA SER A 176 -18.92 14.16 -5.72
C SER A 176 -18.50 13.62 -4.34
N SER A 177 -18.51 12.31 -4.17
CA SER A 177 -18.01 11.59 -3.00
C SER A 177 -16.50 11.36 -3.03
N CYS A 178 -15.76 11.88 -4.02
CA CYS A 178 -14.34 11.61 -4.19
C CYS A 178 -13.47 12.87 -4.28
N ALA A 179 -12.16 12.70 -4.07
CA ALA A 179 -11.13 13.71 -4.30
C ALA A 179 -9.76 13.11 -4.63
N ASP A 180 -9.01 13.78 -5.52
CA ASP A 180 -7.62 13.41 -5.79
C ASP A 180 -6.72 13.89 -4.65
N VAL A 181 -5.81 13.02 -4.19
CA VAL A 181 -4.90 13.32 -3.08
C VAL A 181 -3.46 12.95 -3.41
N ASN A 182 -2.54 13.59 -2.71
CA ASN A 182 -1.19 13.06 -2.49
C ASN A 182 -1.23 12.19 -1.24
N LEU A 183 -0.39 11.15 -1.18
CA LEU A 183 -0.29 10.27 -0.01
C LEU A 183 1.10 10.42 0.59
N LEU A 184 1.21 11.24 1.63
CA LEU A 184 2.48 11.72 2.15
C LEU A 184 2.93 10.91 3.38
N PRO A 185 4.24 10.63 3.53
CA PRO A 185 4.78 10.00 4.71
C PRO A 185 5.03 11.02 5.82
N ILE A 186 4.66 10.67 7.05
CA ILE A 186 5.12 11.32 8.28
C ILE A 186 5.97 10.32 9.03
N TYR A 187 7.29 10.55 8.99
CA TYR A 187 8.25 9.65 9.60
C TYR A 187 8.19 9.71 11.13
N ILE A 188 8.25 8.52 11.74
CA ILE A 188 8.28 8.32 13.19
C ILE A 188 9.69 7.95 13.68
#